data_AF-A0AAD8UAP9-F1
#
_entry.id   AF-A0AAD8UAP9-F1
#
_cell.length_a   1.000
_cell.length_b   1.000
_cell.length_c   1.000
_cell.angle_alpha   90.00
_cell.angle_beta   90.00
_cell.angle_gamma   90.00
#
_symmetry.space_group_name_H-M   'P 1'
#
loop_
_entity.id
_entity.type
_entity.pdbx_description
1 polymer ?
#
loop_
_entity_poly.entity_id
_entity_poly.type
_entity_poly.pdbx_seq_one_letter_code
_entity_poly.pdbx_strand_id
1 'polypeptide(L)'
;MSASSNLRFRILWGLLLTCRLNSGAAAVINTNDQNLAQRDSTNTYDNAYYVVQGSWKCDFTQLRLLDAAINEAEELAQKTIDVLQVKGAETSISYDTWFGSSNANPTTKDTIINQHYKTVLSHLPYPNIPAAFRWTTHAEFKAPLNEAPPTDDSIVYGCRQMCQDGVLASNLRATGMKSDGTTKEFGPLVLVLCPAFFELKNNNAEMIKEWQRTLGFGSGNSKGRILVHEVQHMAKGTSPSEPAEDLSEPLPDIFGHDTCYSPSCCARLSDTDKMRNAQNFALFTIDVLAFPNAGAPASS
;
A
#
# COMPACT_ATOMS: atom_id res chain seq x y z
N MET A 1 -46.36 -63.33 -26.29
CA MET A 1 -46.45 -62.05 -25.56
C MET A 1 -45.41 -61.11 -26.17
N SER A 2 -45.88 -59.96 -26.63
CA SER A 2 -45.25 -58.88 -27.45
C SER A 2 -43.73 -58.70 -27.27
N ALA A 3 -42.84 -58.53 -28.25
CA ALA A 3 -42.86 -58.04 -29.64
C ALA A 3 -43.12 -56.53 -29.87
N SER A 4 -42.17 -55.94 -30.62
CA SER A 4 -42.17 -54.68 -31.39
C SER A 4 -41.77 -53.39 -30.65
N SER A 5 -41.07 -52.41 -31.25
CA SER A 5 -40.27 -52.33 -32.48
C SER A 5 -39.72 -50.90 -32.62
N ASN A 6 -38.51 -50.78 -33.20
CA ASN A 6 -38.03 -49.79 -34.18
C ASN A 6 -38.17 -48.27 -33.90
N LEU A 7 -37.05 -47.55 -33.76
CA LEU A 7 -36.20 -46.99 -34.85
C LEU A 7 -36.78 -45.69 -35.46
N ARG A 8 -36.05 -44.57 -35.34
CA ARG A 8 -35.80 -43.61 -36.45
C ARG A 8 -34.79 -42.52 -36.06
N PHE A 9 -33.61 -42.64 -36.66
CA PHE A 9 -32.68 -41.55 -36.99
C PHE A 9 -33.34 -40.59 -37.98
N ARG A 10 -33.10 -39.27 -37.85
CA ARG A 10 -32.75 -38.36 -38.96
C ARG A 10 -32.05 -37.09 -38.44
N ILE A 11 -30.83 -36.91 -38.93
CA ILE A 11 -30.04 -35.68 -38.96
C ILE A 11 -30.64 -34.76 -40.02
N LEU A 12 -30.66 -33.43 -39.81
CA LEU A 12 -30.38 -32.47 -40.89
C LEU A 12 -29.87 -31.12 -40.34
N TRP A 13 -28.86 -30.63 -41.05
CA TRP A 13 -28.13 -29.37 -40.90
C TRP A 13 -28.94 -28.12 -41.29
N GLY A 14 -28.55 -26.96 -40.76
CA GLY A 14 -28.93 -25.65 -41.33
C GLY A 14 -28.47 -24.43 -40.51
N LEU A 15 -27.35 -23.82 -40.92
CA LEU A 15 -26.85 -22.49 -40.50
C LEU A 15 -27.78 -21.34 -40.94
N LEU A 16 -27.84 -20.26 -40.14
CA LEU A 16 -27.81 -18.81 -40.50
C LEU A 16 -28.21 -17.98 -39.26
N LEU A 17 -27.27 -17.38 -38.52
CA LEU A 17 -26.71 -16.01 -38.64
C LEU A 17 -27.69 -14.86 -38.28
N THR A 18 -27.23 -14.02 -37.34
CA THR A 18 -27.72 -12.68 -36.92
C THR A 18 -28.96 -12.70 -35.98
N CYS A 19 -29.00 -12.02 -34.82
CA CYS A 19 -28.41 -10.74 -34.42
C CYS A 19 -27.74 -10.80 -33.04
N ARG A 20 -26.54 -10.22 -32.95
CA ARG A 20 -26.01 -9.68 -31.70
C ARG A 20 -26.90 -8.52 -31.28
N LEU A 21 -27.71 -8.69 -30.26
CA LEU A 21 -28.28 -7.57 -29.53
C LEU A 21 -27.22 -7.09 -28.55
N ASN A 22 -26.60 -5.97 -28.91
CA ASN A 22 -25.93 -5.06 -27.98
C ASN A 22 -26.94 -4.68 -26.88
N SER A 23 -26.96 -5.42 -25.78
CA SER A 23 -27.22 -4.82 -24.48
C SER A 23 -25.87 -4.36 -23.94
N GLY A 24 -25.42 -3.20 -24.42
CA GLY A 24 -24.46 -2.43 -23.67
C GLY A 24 -25.11 -2.15 -22.33
N ALA A 25 -24.74 -2.92 -21.31
CA ALA A 25 -24.82 -2.42 -19.96
C ALA A 25 -23.88 -1.22 -19.95
N ALA A 26 -24.47 -0.04 -20.17
CA ALA A 26 -23.81 1.20 -19.83
C ALA A 26 -23.30 1.01 -18.41
N ALA A 27 -21.97 1.05 -18.25
CA ALA A 27 -21.38 1.19 -16.94
C ALA A 27 -22.14 2.33 -16.27
N VAL A 28 -22.87 2.02 -15.20
CA VAL A 28 -23.36 3.05 -14.31
C VAL A 28 -22.08 3.62 -13.70
N ILE A 29 -21.59 4.70 -14.31
CA ILE A 29 -20.54 5.53 -13.74
C ILE A 29 -21.13 6.02 -12.44
N ASN A 30 -20.74 5.36 -11.35
CA ASN A 30 -21.09 5.82 -10.02
C ASN A 30 -20.36 7.14 -9.85
N THR A 31 -21.11 8.24 -9.78
CA THR A 31 -20.61 9.63 -9.76
C THR A 31 -19.84 10.01 -8.49
N ASN A 32 -19.22 9.05 -7.80
CA ASN A 32 -18.22 9.29 -6.77
C ASN A 32 -16.84 9.71 -7.35
N ASP A 33 -16.69 9.71 -8.69
CA ASP A 33 -15.51 10.21 -9.42
C ASP A 33 -15.14 11.67 -9.11
N GLN A 34 -16.05 12.48 -8.54
CA GLN A 34 -15.71 13.87 -8.22
C GLN A 34 -14.71 14.03 -7.06
N ASN A 35 -14.52 13.02 -6.19
CA ASN A 35 -13.48 13.06 -5.16
C ASN A 35 -12.10 12.57 -5.66
N LEU A 36 -12.06 11.80 -6.76
CA LEU A 36 -10.80 11.36 -7.37
C LEU A 36 -10.24 12.41 -8.34
N ALA A 37 -11.10 13.23 -8.93
CA ALA A 37 -10.75 14.26 -9.92
C ALA A 37 -9.91 15.45 -9.37
N GLN A 38 -9.57 15.45 -8.08
CA GLN A 38 -8.82 16.55 -7.44
C GLN A 38 -7.57 16.08 -6.67
N ARG A 39 -7.16 14.83 -6.86
CA ARG A 39 -6.00 14.23 -6.19
C ARG A 39 -4.75 14.46 -7.04
N ASP A 40 -3.78 15.19 -6.50
CA ASP A 40 -2.48 15.51 -7.12
C ASP A 40 -1.36 14.82 -6.32
N SER A 41 -0.39 14.19 -6.98
CA SER A 41 0.75 13.55 -6.30
C SER A 41 1.69 14.56 -5.64
N THR A 42 1.57 15.84 -5.98
CA THR A 42 2.30 16.95 -5.36
C THR A 42 1.59 17.53 -4.13
N ASN A 43 0.35 17.10 -3.83
CA ASN A 43 -0.38 17.53 -2.64
C ASN A 43 0.19 16.83 -1.40
N THR A 44 1.07 17.51 -0.68
CA THR A 44 1.70 17.04 0.56
C THR A 44 0.86 17.38 1.80
N TYR A 45 1.30 16.90 2.97
CA TYR A 45 0.73 17.35 4.25
C TYR A 45 1.14 18.80 4.53
N ASP A 46 0.24 19.58 5.12
CA ASP A 46 0.50 20.99 5.43
C ASP A 46 1.47 21.15 6.61
N ASN A 47 1.36 20.26 7.59
CA ASN A 47 2.11 20.25 8.85
C ASN A 47 2.30 18.82 9.37
N ALA A 48 3.39 18.63 10.12
CA ALA A 48 3.76 17.34 10.72
C ALA A 48 3.90 17.46 12.24
N TYR A 49 3.09 16.72 12.97
CA TYR A 49 3.04 16.79 14.43
C TYR A 49 3.50 15.49 15.09
N TYR A 50 3.96 15.56 16.33
CA TYR A 50 4.17 14.37 17.17
C TYR A 50 3.41 14.48 18.50
N VAL A 51 2.90 13.36 18.98
CA VAL A 51 2.16 13.33 20.24
C VAL A 51 3.12 13.46 21.43
N VAL A 52 2.88 14.42 22.33
CA VAL A 52 3.78 14.70 23.48
C VAL A 52 3.33 14.14 24.83
N GLN A 53 2.11 13.61 24.91
CA GLN A 53 1.51 13.17 26.18
C GLN A 53 0.58 11.95 26.01
N GLY A 54 0.30 11.27 27.12
CA GLY A 54 -0.57 10.10 27.14
C GLY A 54 0.10 8.83 26.60
N SER A 55 -0.71 7.80 26.34
CA SER A 55 -0.25 6.47 25.89
C SER A 55 0.24 6.42 24.43
N TRP A 56 0.19 7.55 23.73
CA TRP A 56 0.63 7.73 22.34
C TRP A 56 1.86 8.63 22.24
N LYS A 57 2.41 9.05 23.38
CA LYS A 57 3.56 9.95 23.44
C LYS A 57 4.77 9.34 22.72
N CYS A 58 5.34 10.12 21.81
CA CYS A 58 6.69 9.90 21.30
C CYS A 58 7.73 10.56 22.21
N ASP A 59 8.72 9.79 22.68
CA ASP A 59 9.90 10.34 23.34
C ASP A 59 11.00 10.72 22.35
N PHE A 60 12.04 11.43 22.82
CA PHE A 60 13.14 11.88 21.96
C PHE A 60 13.94 10.74 21.33
N THR A 61 14.01 9.57 21.97
CA THR A 61 14.68 8.39 21.39
C THR A 61 13.85 7.86 20.23
N GLN A 62 12.54 7.74 20.41
CA GLN A 62 11.62 7.32 19.36
C GLN A 62 11.61 8.31 18.18
N LEU A 63 11.60 9.62 18.45
CA LEU A 63 11.67 10.64 17.40
C LEU A 63 12.97 10.56 16.60
N ARG A 64 14.10 10.31 17.26
CA ARG A 64 15.39 10.12 16.55
C ARG A 64 15.41 8.84 15.73
N LEU A 65 14.81 7.75 16.23
CA LEU A 65 14.68 6.51 15.47
C LEU A 65 13.72 6.67 14.28
N LEU A 66 12.67 7.48 14.44
CA LEU A 66 11.76 7.83 13.36
C LEU A 66 12.46 8.67 12.29
N ASP A 67 13.26 9.66 12.66
CA ASP A 67 14.07 10.45 11.72
C ASP A 67 14.98 9.54 10.88
N ALA A 68 15.71 8.63 11.54
CA ALA A 68 16.52 7.63 10.84
C ALA A 68 15.68 6.71 9.93
N ALA A 69 14.50 6.29 10.39
CA ALA A 69 13.59 5.47 9.59
C ALA A 69 13.05 6.18 8.35
N ILE A 70 12.73 7.48 8.45
CA ILE A 70 12.31 8.30 7.31
C ILE A 70 13.43 8.36 6.28
N ASN A 71 14.66 8.68 6.72
CA ASN A 71 15.83 8.68 5.84
C ASN A 71 16.08 7.29 5.19
N GLU A 72 15.90 6.21 5.93
CA GLU A 72 15.97 4.84 5.37
C GLU A 72 14.90 4.59 4.31
N ALA A 73 13.66 5.07 4.52
CA ALA A 73 12.56 4.91 3.58
C ALA A 73 12.81 5.71 2.29
N GLU A 74 13.31 6.93 2.42
CA GLU A 74 13.68 7.79 1.30
C GLU A 74 14.80 7.18 0.46
N GLU A 75 15.83 6.63 1.12
CA GLU A 75 16.93 5.92 0.45
C GLU A 75 16.41 4.72 -0.38
N LEU A 76 15.54 3.90 0.23
CA LEU A 76 14.93 2.77 -0.45
C LEU A 76 14.11 3.23 -1.67
N ALA A 77 13.22 4.20 -1.47
CA ALA A 77 12.36 4.71 -2.53
C ALA A 77 13.16 5.31 -3.69
N GLN A 78 14.19 6.11 -3.41
CA GLN A 78 15.03 6.70 -4.45
C GLN A 78 15.74 5.61 -5.28
N LYS A 79 16.33 4.61 -4.64
CA LYS A 79 17.00 3.52 -5.36
C LYS A 79 16.01 2.69 -6.20
N THR A 80 14.80 2.49 -5.71
CA THR A 80 13.75 1.81 -6.47
C THR A 80 13.27 2.64 -7.66
N ILE A 81 13.16 3.96 -7.51
CA ILE A 81 12.89 4.88 -8.63
C ILE A 81 13.98 4.76 -9.69
N ASP A 82 15.25 4.73 -9.30
CA ASP A 82 16.38 4.62 -10.24
C ASP A 82 16.30 3.33 -11.07
N VAL A 83 15.90 2.21 -10.45
CA VAL A 83 15.65 0.93 -11.15
C VAL A 83 14.49 1.07 -12.15
N LEU A 84 13.35 1.62 -11.71
CA LEU A 84 12.16 1.76 -12.56
C LEU A 84 12.36 2.77 -13.72
N GLN A 85 13.26 3.75 -13.55
CA GLN A 85 13.60 4.72 -14.61
C GLN A 85 14.35 4.07 -15.78
N VAL A 86 14.94 2.89 -15.60
CA VAL A 86 15.55 2.15 -16.71
C VAL A 86 14.48 1.79 -17.75
N LYS A 87 14.78 2.05 -19.02
CA LYS A 87 13.89 1.72 -20.13
C LYS A 87 13.64 0.20 -20.16
N GLY A 88 12.38 -0.22 -20.15
CA GLY A 88 12.01 -1.62 -20.14
C GLY A 88 12.03 -2.27 -18.75
N ALA A 89 12.24 -1.54 -17.65
CA ALA A 89 12.20 -2.11 -16.29
C ALA A 89 10.86 -2.83 -15.98
N GLU A 90 9.78 -2.44 -16.66
CA GLU A 90 8.48 -3.10 -16.57
C GLU A 90 8.47 -4.54 -17.10
N THR A 91 9.50 -4.97 -17.86
CA THR A 91 9.63 -6.36 -18.35
C THR A 91 10.49 -7.24 -17.45
N SER A 92 10.97 -6.71 -16.32
CA SER A 92 11.84 -7.42 -15.39
C SER A 92 11.10 -8.52 -14.61
N ILE A 93 11.84 -9.52 -14.13
CA ILE A 93 11.29 -10.63 -13.34
C ILE A 93 10.67 -10.11 -12.05
N SER A 94 11.32 -9.15 -11.38
CA SER A 94 10.79 -8.55 -10.15
C SER A 94 9.51 -7.76 -10.42
N TYR A 95 9.41 -7.06 -11.57
CA TYR A 95 8.18 -6.35 -11.91
C TYR A 95 7.00 -7.32 -12.12
N ASP A 96 7.20 -8.39 -12.87
CA ASP A 96 6.16 -9.42 -13.03
C ASP A 96 5.79 -10.09 -11.68
N THR A 97 6.79 -10.38 -10.85
CA THR A 97 6.56 -11.01 -9.55
C THR A 97 5.69 -10.14 -8.65
N TRP A 98 6.00 -8.84 -8.53
CA TRP A 98 5.39 -7.96 -7.53
C TRP A 98 4.27 -7.08 -8.06
N PHE A 99 4.22 -6.81 -9.37
CA PHE A 99 3.19 -5.98 -10.01
C PHE A 99 2.40 -6.72 -11.09
N GLY A 100 2.89 -7.85 -11.61
CA GLY A 100 2.17 -8.70 -12.56
C GLY A 100 2.34 -8.28 -14.02
N SER A 101 2.45 -9.27 -14.91
CA SER A 101 2.67 -9.09 -16.35
C SER A 101 1.64 -8.22 -17.07
N SER A 102 0.36 -8.25 -16.66
CA SER A 102 -0.67 -7.41 -17.29
C SER A 102 -0.49 -5.91 -16.99
N ASN A 103 0.29 -5.58 -15.96
CA ASN A 103 0.67 -4.23 -15.58
C ASN A 103 2.03 -3.80 -16.17
N ALA A 104 2.69 -4.67 -16.96
CA ALA A 104 4.02 -4.44 -17.54
C ALA A 104 3.96 -3.49 -18.75
N ASN A 105 3.66 -2.22 -18.49
CA ASN A 105 3.64 -1.18 -19.51
C ASN A 105 4.21 0.14 -18.97
N PRO A 106 4.71 1.04 -19.85
CA PRO A 106 5.31 2.30 -19.43
C PRO A 106 4.39 3.20 -18.61
N THR A 107 3.08 3.23 -18.91
CA THR A 107 2.13 4.09 -18.19
C THR A 107 1.95 3.64 -16.74
N THR A 108 1.75 2.34 -16.50
CA THR A 108 1.65 1.82 -15.13
C THR A 108 2.96 2.01 -14.37
N LYS A 109 4.11 1.81 -15.03
CA LYS A 109 5.42 2.08 -14.43
C LYS A 109 5.57 3.55 -14.00
N ASP A 110 5.17 4.49 -14.85
CA ASP A 110 5.22 5.92 -14.53
C ASP A 110 4.27 6.27 -13.37
N THR A 111 3.11 5.61 -13.28
CA THR A 111 2.21 5.71 -12.12
C THR A 111 2.90 5.21 -10.85
N ILE A 112 3.52 4.03 -10.87
CA ILE A 112 4.25 3.47 -9.72
C ILE A 112 5.37 4.44 -9.27
N ILE A 113 6.16 4.98 -10.19
CA ILE A 113 7.21 5.95 -9.87
C ILE A 113 6.60 7.20 -9.23
N ASN A 114 5.64 7.83 -9.89
CA ASN A 114 5.19 9.18 -9.54
C ASN A 114 4.18 9.23 -8.39
N GLN A 115 3.41 8.17 -8.21
CA GLN A 115 2.29 8.13 -7.28
C GLN A 115 2.58 7.22 -6.09
N HIS A 116 3.55 6.31 -6.15
CA HIS A 116 3.85 5.41 -5.02
C HIS A 116 5.24 5.58 -4.41
N TYR A 117 6.29 5.74 -5.24
CA TYR A 117 7.65 5.86 -4.71
C TYR A 117 8.11 7.30 -4.50
N LYS A 118 7.83 8.23 -5.44
CA LYS A 118 8.20 9.64 -5.25
C LYS A 118 7.51 10.25 -4.04
N THR A 119 6.30 9.82 -3.73
CA THR A 119 5.54 10.29 -2.56
C THR A 119 6.17 9.85 -1.25
N VAL A 120 6.89 8.72 -1.19
CA VAL A 120 7.70 8.37 0.00
C VAL A 120 8.72 9.47 0.33
N LEU A 121 9.25 10.16 -0.69
CA LEU A 121 10.22 11.25 -0.53
C LEU A 121 9.61 12.57 -0.04
N SER A 122 8.29 12.74 -0.12
CA SER A 122 7.62 14.02 0.16
C SER A 122 6.48 13.96 1.18
N HIS A 123 5.98 12.77 1.48
CA HIS A 123 4.79 12.57 2.33
C HIS A 123 5.11 11.95 3.70
N LEU A 124 6.39 11.82 4.04
CA LEU A 124 6.89 11.46 5.37
C LEU A 124 7.68 12.60 6.04
N PRO A 125 7.11 13.81 6.17
CA PRO A 125 7.83 14.92 6.82
C PRO A 125 8.16 14.59 8.28
N TYR A 126 9.40 14.89 8.70
CA TYR A 126 9.78 14.75 10.10
C TYR A 126 8.87 15.58 11.02
N PRO A 127 8.28 15.00 12.09
CA PRO A 127 7.36 15.73 12.94
C PRO A 127 8.10 16.64 13.92
N ASN A 128 8.05 17.95 13.66
CA ASN A 128 8.70 18.97 14.48
C ASN A 128 7.72 19.76 15.36
N ILE A 129 6.40 19.63 15.16
CA ILE A 129 5.39 20.36 15.92
C ILE A 129 4.81 19.46 17.03
N PRO A 130 4.94 19.81 18.32
CA PRO A 130 4.32 19.03 19.38
C PRO A 130 2.79 19.16 19.34
N ALA A 131 2.07 18.06 19.55
CA ALA A 131 0.62 18.06 19.72
C ALA A 131 0.20 17.24 20.94
N ALA A 132 -0.76 17.76 21.69
CA ALA A 132 -1.50 16.98 22.66
C ALA A 132 -2.61 16.21 21.93
N PHE A 133 -2.70 14.91 22.20
CA PHE A 133 -3.70 14.03 21.63
C PHE A 133 -4.54 13.39 22.74
N ARG A 134 -5.83 13.26 22.47
CA ARG A 134 -6.76 12.49 23.30
C ARG A 134 -7.74 11.76 22.39
N TRP A 135 -7.92 10.47 22.66
CA TRP A 135 -9.02 9.70 22.08
C TRP A 135 -10.23 9.78 23.00
N THR A 136 -11.31 10.39 22.54
CA THR A 136 -12.62 10.41 23.22
C THR A 136 -13.63 9.61 22.38
N THR A 137 -14.82 10.17 22.10
CA THR A 137 -15.68 9.68 21.02
C THR A 137 -15.11 10.03 19.64
N HIS A 138 -14.21 11.01 19.57
CA HIS A 138 -13.47 11.39 18.36
C HIS A 138 -11.99 11.64 18.71
N ALA A 139 -11.12 11.70 17.71
CA ALA A 139 -9.74 12.13 17.88
C ALA A 139 -9.69 13.64 18.13
N GLU A 140 -9.18 14.05 19.29
CA GLU A 140 -9.00 15.46 19.64
C GLU A 140 -7.52 15.81 19.67
N PHE A 141 -7.15 16.86 18.94
CA PHE A 141 -5.79 17.39 18.89
C PHE A 141 -5.75 18.83 19.41
N LYS A 142 -4.70 19.15 20.16
CA LYS A 142 -4.38 20.52 20.58
C LYS A 142 -2.91 20.81 20.31
N ALA A 143 -2.63 21.90 19.63
CA ALA A 143 -1.29 22.43 19.48
C ALA A 143 -0.96 23.45 20.59
N PRO A 144 0.34 23.79 20.79
CA PRO A 144 0.76 24.90 21.63
C PRO A 144 0.08 26.22 21.26
N LEU A 145 0.07 27.19 22.19
CA LEU A 145 -0.61 28.48 22.06
C LEU A 145 -0.24 29.31 20.81
N ASN A 146 0.92 29.05 20.19
CA ASN A 146 1.43 29.78 19.02
C ASN A 146 1.47 28.92 17.75
N GLU A 147 0.96 27.69 17.80
CA GLU A 147 0.96 26.75 16.68
C GLU A 147 -0.48 26.50 16.24
N ALA A 148 -0.68 26.28 14.94
CA ALA A 148 -1.98 25.84 14.44
C ALA A 148 -2.28 24.41 14.94
N PRO A 149 -3.53 24.07 15.28
CA PRO A 149 -3.89 22.68 15.54
C PRO A 149 -3.84 21.85 14.25
N PRO A 150 -3.63 20.51 14.35
CA PRO A 150 -3.71 19.61 13.20
C PRO A 150 -5.03 19.75 12.44
N THR A 151 -4.93 19.82 11.10
CA THR A 151 -6.07 19.93 10.17
C THR A 151 -6.34 18.60 9.48
N ASP A 152 -7.38 18.52 8.65
CA ASP A 152 -7.65 17.35 7.79
C ASP A 152 -6.48 17.01 6.84
N ASP A 153 -5.67 18.02 6.54
CA ASP A 153 -4.52 18.00 5.63
C ASP A 153 -3.17 17.79 6.33
N SER A 154 -3.17 17.62 7.67
CA SER A 154 -1.97 17.36 8.47
C SER A 154 -1.68 15.88 8.67
N ILE A 155 -0.45 15.57 9.07
CA ILE A 155 -0.03 14.25 9.57
C ILE A 155 0.40 14.35 11.03
N VAL A 156 0.00 13.38 11.85
CA VAL A 156 0.34 13.27 13.27
C VAL A 156 0.99 11.92 13.56
N TYR A 157 2.18 11.93 14.14
CA TYR A 157 2.91 10.75 14.54
C TYR A 157 2.61 10.40 16.00
N GLY A 158 2.09 9.20 16.23
CA GLY A 158 1.77 8.69 17.56
C GLY A 158 2.59 7.43 17.88
N CYS A 159 3.32 7.44 18.99
CA CYS A 159 4.11 6.31 19.45
C CYS A 159 3.33 5.57 20.53
N ARG A 160 2.54 4.57 20.12
CA ARG A 160 1.59 3.90 21.01
C ARG A 160 2.34 2.91 21.91
N GLN A 161 2.08 2.95 23.21
CA GLN A 161 2.73 2.04 24.17
C GLN A 161 2.27 0.59 24.05
N MET A 162 1.06 0.35 23.51
CA MET A 162 0.50 -0.98 23.32
C MET A 162 -0.18 -1.05 21.95
N CYS A 163 0.21 -2.02 21.14
CA CYS A 163 -0.43 -2.37 19.88
C CYS A 163 -0.89 -3.83 19.92
N GLN A 164 -1.66 -4.25 18.91
CA GLN A 164 -1.86 -5.68 18.68
C GLN A 164 -0.51 -6.34 18.36
N ASP A 165 -0.36 -7.60 18.77
CA ASP A 165 0.87 -8.36 18.55
C ASP A 165 1.20 -8.43 17.05
N GLY A 166 2.47 -8.22 16.71
CA GLY A 166 2.96 -8.24 15.34
C GLY A 166 2.75 -6.96 14.53
N VAL A 167 1.96 -6.00 15.02
CA VAL A 167 1.78 -4.70 14.33
C VAL A 167 3.01 -3.82 14.56
N LEU A 168 3.61 -3.34 13.46
CA LEU A 168 4.77 -2.46 13.48
C LEU A 168 4.35 -0.99 13.34
N ALA A 169 3.50 -0.69 12.37
CA ALA A 169 2.91 0.61 12.17
C ALA A 169 1.47 0.47 11.65
N SER A 170 0.73 1.58 11.64
CA SER A 170 -0.59 1.63 10.99
C SER A 170 -1.00 3.07 10.72
N ASN A 171 -1.80 3.26 9.67
CA ASN A 171 -2.44 4.53 9.35
C ASN A 171 -3.86 4.58 9.94
N LEU A 172 -4.19 5.65 10.65
CA LEU A 172 -5.54 5.86 11.21
C LEU A 172 -6.09 7.23 10.81
N ARG A 173 -7.38 7.26 10.47
CA ARG A 173 -8.18 8.48 10.36
C ARG A 173 -9.47 8.32 11.13
N ALA A 174 -10.01 9.43 11.65
CA ALA A 174 -11.32 9.38 12.26
C ALA A 174 -12.37 9.16 11.16
N THR A 175 -13.33 8.27 11.44
CA THR A 175 -14.42 7.96 10.51
C THR A 175 -15.75 8.34 11.12
N GLY A 176 -16.65 8.86 10.29
CA GLY A 176 -17.99 9.27 10.69
C GLY A 176 -19.00 8.86 9.64
N MET A 177 -20.18 8.43 10.07
CA MET A 177 -21.26 8.08 9.16
C MET A 177 -21.97 9.36 8.69
N LYS A 178 -22.04 9.57 7.37
CA LYS A 178 -22.85 10.62 6.77
C LYS A 178 -24.33 10.28 6.86
N SER A 179 -25.18 11.29 6.64
CA SER A 179 -26.63 11.14 6.59
C SER A 179 -27.14 10.21 5.49
N ASP A 180 -26.33 9.96 4.45
CA ASP A 180 -26.64 9.03 3.35
C ASP A 180 -26.19 7.57 3.62
N GLY A 181 -25.67 7.30 4.82
CA GLY A 181 -25.18 5.97 5.22
C GLY A 181 -23.75 5.67 4.77
N THR A 182 -23.08 6.58 4.06
CA THR A 182 -21.66 6.41 3.68
C THR A 182 -20.72 6.85 4.81
N THR A 183 -19.57 6.19 4.94
CA THR A 183 -18.53 6.62 5.88
C THR A 183 -17.70 7.74 5.25
N LYS A 184 -17.40 8.79 6.02
CA LYS A 184 -16.45 9.85 5.65
C LYS A 184 -15.27 9.82 6.63
N GLU A 185 -14.06 9.89 6.09
CA GLU A 185 -12.89 10.19 6.89
C GLU A 185 -12.79 11.69 7.17
N PHE A 186 -12.32 12.05 8.35
CA PHE A 186 -12.06 13.44 8.75
C PHE A 186 -10.91 13.49 9.76
N GLY A 187 -10.39 14.68 9.99
CA GLY A 187 -9.22 14.90 10.83
C GLY A 187 -7.91 14.53 10.13
N PRO A 188 -6.77 14.79 10.80
CA PRO A 188 -5.45 14.49 10.25
C PRO A 188 -5.26 12.99 10.03
N LEU A 189 -4.31 12.64 9.17
CA LEU A 189 -3.76 11.29 9.18
C LEU A 189 -2.99 11.09 10.48
N VAL A 190 -3.22 9.99 11.18
CA VAL A 190 -2.40 9.56 12.32
C VAL A 190 -1.58 8.36 11.90
N LEU A 191 -0.25 8.53 11.80
CA LEU A 191 0.67 7.41 11.63
C LEU A 191 1.06 6.88 13.02
N VAL A 192 0.60 5.67 13.31
CA VAL A 192 0.87 4.99 14.59
C VAL A 192 2.11 4.14 14.45
N LEU A 193 3.06 4.34 15.36
CA LEU A 193 4.29 3.56 15.46
C LEU A 193 4.24 2.73 16.75
N CYS A 194 4.30 1.42 16.59
CA CYS A 194 4.21 0.47 17.70
C CYS A 194 5.58 0.18 18.32
N PRO A 195 5.64 -0.37 19.55
CA PRO A 195 6.92 -0.65 20.20
C PRO A 195 7.83 -1.56 19.35
N ALA A 196 7.24 -2.59 18.73
CA ALA A 196 7.94 -3.52 17.86
C ALA A 196 8.64 -2.86 16.64
N PHE A 197 8.10 -1.74 16.12
CA PHE A 197 8.78 -0.96 15.07
C PHE A 197 10.11 -0.38 15.56
N PHE A 198 10.14 0.15 16.77
CA PHE A 198 11.36 0.71 17.35
C PHE A 198 12.38 -0.37 17.72
N GLU A 199 11.92 -1.60 17.99
CA GLU A 199 12.74 -2.75 18.32
C GLU A 199 13.37 -3.45 17.09
N LEU A 200 12.95 -3.09 15.87
CA LEU A 200 13.59 -3.59 14.65
C LEU A 200 15.09 -3.29 14.66
N LYS A 201 15.91 -4.33 14.48
CA LYS A 201 17.37 -4.22 14.62
C LYS A 201 18.09 -3.92 13.32
N ASN A 202 17.53 -4.37 12.20
CA ASN A 202 18.21 -4.29 10.91
C ASN A 202 18.05 -2.88 10.32
N ASN A 203 19.13 -2.35 9.76
CA ASN A 203 19.04 -1.26 8.78
C ASN A 203 18.74 -1.82 7.37
N ASN A 204 18.64 -0.93 6.37
CA ASN A 204 18.40 -1.31 4.97
C ASN A 204 19.39 -2.35 4.43
N ALA A 205 20.69 -2.17 4.66
CA ALA A 205 21.72 -3.06 4.14
C ALA A 205 21.65 -4.46 4.76
N GLU A 206 21.41 -4.53 6.07
CA GLU A 206 21.25 -5.80 6.80
C GLU A 206 19.98 -6.55 6.36
N MET A 207 18.87 -5.83 6.20
CA MET A 207 17.62 -6.39 5.68
C MET A 207 17.79 -6.93 4.25
N ILE A 208 18.43 -6.19 3.36
CA ILE A 208 18.69 -6.63 1.97
C ILE A 208 19.55 -7.90 1.96
N LYS A 209 20.60 -7.96 2.79
CA LYS A 209 21.45 -9.15 2.91
C LYS A 209 20.68 -10.37 3.44
N GLU A 210 19.78 -10.16 4.40
CA GLU A 210 18.93 -11.23 4.93
C GLU A 210 17.91 -11.73 3.89
N TRP A 211 17.34 -10.81 3.10
CA TRP A 211 16.48 -11.14 1.96
C TRP A 211 17.22 -12.00 0.93
N GLN A 212 18.45 -11.62 0.56
CA GLN A 212 19.29 -12.41 -0.35
C GLN A 212 19.53 -13.83 0.16
N ARG A 213 19.61 -14.02 1.49
CA ARG A 213 19.89 -15.31 2.12
C ARG A 213 18.65 -16.20 2.23
N THR A 214 17.48 -15.63 2.43
CA THR A 214 16.29 -16.38 2.87
C THR A 214 15.06 -16.25 1.97
N LEU A 215 15.04 -15.26 1.06
CA LEU A 215 13.83 -14.82 0.35
C LEU A 215 12.67 -14.55 1.30
N GLY A 216 13.02 -14.04 2.48
CA GLY A 216 12.15 -13.72 3.59
C GLY A 216 12.85 -12.75 4.53
N PHE A 217 12.21 -12.44 5.65
CA PHE A 217 12.72 -11.44 6.58
C PHE A 217 13.42 -12.03 7.80
N GLY A 218 13.38 -13.37 7.98
CA GLY A 218 14.00 -14.04 9.12
C GLY A 218 13.75 -13.30 10.44
N SER A 219 14.82 -12.82 11.06
CA SER A 219 14.81 -12.03 12.31
C SER A 219 14.87 -10.50 12.14
N GLY A 220 14.72 -9.92 10.95
CA GLY A 220 14.68 -8.45 10.88
C GLY A 220 14.28 -7.81 9.55
N ASN A 221 13.27 -6.95 9.64
CA ASN A 221 12.96 -5.88 8.70
C ASN A 221 13.73 -4.59 9.07
N SER A 222 13.91 -3.68 8.10
CA SER A 222 14.30 -2.30 8.39
C SER A 222 13.08 -1.43 8.68
N LYS A 223 13.28 -0.35 9.44
CA LYS A 223 12.21 0.61 9.73
C LYS A 223 11.81 1.36 8.46
N GLY A 224 12.78 1.68 7.60
CA GLY A 224 12.52 2.31 6.30
C GLY A 224 11.57 1.50 5.43
N ARG A 225 11.72 0.16 5.36
CA ARG A 225 10.80 -0.68 4.58
C ARG A 225 9.37 -0.61 5.11
N ILE A 226 9.20 -0.60 6.44
CA ILE A 226 7.87 -0.48 7.04
C ILE A 226 7.24 0.85 6.63
N LEU A 227 7.99 1.95 6.64
CA LEU A 227 7.46 3.24 6.19
C LEU A 227 7.16 3.27 4.68
N VAL A 228 7.95 2.61 3.84
CA VAL A 228 7.62 2.44 2.40
C VAL A 228 6.25 1.76 2.23
N HIS A 229 5.96 0.74 3.05
CA HIS A 229 4.67 0.07 3.09
C HIS A 229 3.56 1.02 3.57
N GLU A 230 3.74 1.68 4.73
CA GLU A 230 2.70 2.54 5.30
C GLU A 230 2.32 3.72 4.40
N VAL A 231 3.26 4.28 3.62
CA VAL A 231 2.94 5.36 2.67
C VAL A 231 1.90 4.91 1.64
N GLN A 232 1.85 3.62 1.30
CA GLN A 232 0.91 3.12 0.30
C GLN A 232 -0.54 3.15 0.79
N HIS A 233 -0.78 3.17 2.10
CA HIS A 233 -2.13 3.35 2.66
C HIS A 233 -2.53 4.83 2.78
N MET A 234 -1.61 5.76 2.54
CA MET A 234 -1.89 7.18 2.70
C MET A 234 -2.60 7.74 1.47
N ALA A 235 -3.82 8.26 1.63
CA ALA A 235 -4.55 8.87 0.51
C ALA A 235 -3.79 10.00 -0.21
N LYS A 236 -3.01 10.81 0.53
CA LYS A 236 -2.10 11.78 -0.12
C LYS A 236 -0.84 11.12 -0.69
N GLY A 237 -0.39 10.03 -0.09
CA GLY A 237 0.80 9.28 -0.48
C GLY A 237 0.63 8.38 -1.70
N THR A 238 -0.58 8.08 -2.15
CA THR A 238 -0.84 7.37 -3.43
C THR A 238 -1.59 8.18 -4.48
N SER A 239 -1.96 9.41 -4.14
CA SER A 239 -2.71 10.35 -4.98
C SER A 239 -2.10 10.52 -6.39
N PRO A 240 -2.88 10.53 -7.48
CA PRO A 240 -4.33 10.28 -7.60
C PRO A 240 -4.80 8.83 -7.48
N SER A 241 -3.90 7.85 -7.49
CA SER A 241 -4.28 6.45 -7.31
C SER A 241 -4.94 6.24 -5.95
N GLU A 242 -5.78 5.22 -5.87
CA GLU A 242 -6.36 4.83 -4.60
C GLU A 242 -5.27 4.38 -3.62
N PRO A 243 -5.47 4.56 -2.31
CA PRO A 243 -4.64 3.90 -1.31
C PRO A 243 -4.59 2.40 -1.59
N ALA A 244 -3.40 1.84 -1.43
CA ALA A 244 -3.25 0.40 -1.34
C ALA A 244 -3.85 -0.10 -0.01
N GLU A 245 -4.09 -1.40 0.06
CA GLU A 245 -4.73 -2.11 1.16
C GLU A 245 -3.81 -3.24 1.66
N ASP A 246 -4.09 -3.73 2.87
CA ASP A 246 -3.54 -5.00 3.36
C ASP A 246 -4.48 -6.12 2.94
N LEU A 247 -4.29 -6.62 1.72
CA LEU A 247 -5.20 -7.60 1.14
C LEU A 247 -5.16 -8.91 1.92
N SER A 248 -6.31 -9.56 2.06
CA SER A 248 -6.39 -10.88 2.69
C SER A 248 -5.70 -11.96 1.87
N GLU A 249 -5.25 -13.02 2.53
CA GLU A 249 -4.69 -14.18 1.83
C GLU A 249 -5.77 -14.82 0.94
N PRO A 250 -5.55 -14.97 -0.39
CA PRO A 250 -6.54 -15.56 -1.29
C PRO A 250 -6.85 -17.03 -0.98
N LEU A 251 -5.89 -17.70 -0.36
CA LEU A 251 -5.97 -19.07 0.14
C LEU A 251 -5.46 -19.01 1.57
N PRO A 252 -6.36 -18.95 2.59
CA PRO A 252 -5.92 -18.91 3.98
C PRO A 252 -5.04 -20.12 4.25
N ASP A 253 -3.84 -19.87 4.73
CA ASP A 253 -2.99 -20.96 5.18
C ASP A 253 -3.62 -21.68 6.39
N ILE A 254 -3.09 -22.86 6.71
CA ILE A 254 -3.52 -23.66 7.88
C ILE A 254 -3.28 -22.95 9.23
N PHE A 255 -2.59 -21.80 9.22
CA PHE A 255 -2.23 -21.01 10.40
C PHE A 255 -3.13 -19.79 10.59
N GLY A 256 -4.07 -19.53 9.68
CA GLY A 256 -5.08 -18.48 9.82
C GLY A 256 -4.51 -17.07 9.72
N HIS A 257 -3.51 -16.86 8.85
CA HIS A 257 -3.08 -15.50 8.52
C HIS A 257 -4.16 -14.79 7.69
N ASP A 258 -4.74 -13.73 8.25
CA ASP A 258 -5.84 -12.98 7.63
C ASP A 258 -5.39 -12.00 6.55
N THR A 259 -4.07 -11.75 6.43
CA THR A 259 -3.47 -10.73 5.54
C THR A 259 -2.24 -11.26 4.80
N CYS A 260 -2.11 -10.83 3.55
CA CYS A 260 -1.11 -11.26 2.60
C CYS A 260 0.20 -10.49 2.79
N TYR A 261 0.93 -10.81 3.87
CA TYR A 261 2.23 -10.20 4.15
C TYR A 261 3.43 -11.04 3.70
N SER A 262 3.25 -12.36 3.55
CA SER A 262 4.34 -13.24 3.17
C SER A 262 4.73 -13.04 1.70
N PRO A 263 6.03 -13.13 1.34
CA PRO A 263 6.47 -13.07 -0.05
C PRO A 263 5.73 -14.06 -0.95
N SER A 264 5.49 -15.27 -0.43
CA SER A 264 4.80 -16.32 -1.17
C SER A 264 3.34 -15.99 -1.45
N CYS A 265 2.63 -15.37 -0.50
CA CYS A 265 1.27 -14.92 -0.71
C CYS A 265 1.24 -13.78 -1.73
N CYS A 266 2.07 -12.75 -1.51
CA CYS A 266 2.09 -11.53 -2.33
C CYS A 266 2.39 -11.81 -3.81
N ALA A 267 3.29 -12.76 -4.10
CA ALA A 267 3.64 -13.13 -5.46
C ALA A 267 2.52 -13.88 -6.20
N ARG A 268 1.57 -14.50 -5.48
CA ARG A 268 0.45 -15.27 -6.03
C ARG A 268 -0.85 -14.47 -6.17
N LEU A 269 -0.89 -13.23 -5.67
CA LEU A 269 -2.02 -12.33 -5.90
C LEU A 269 -2.28 -12.19 -7.40
N SER A 270 -3.54 -11.91 -7.77
CA SER A 270 -3.86 -11.54 -9.15
C SER A 270 -3.07 -10.27 -9.53
N ASP A 271 -2.77 -10.07 -10.81
CA ASP A 271 -2.04 -8.88 -11.24
C ASP A 271 -2.74 -7.58 -10.81
N THR A 272 -4.07 -7.54 -10.82
CA THR A 272 -4.86 -6.41 -10.31
C THR A 272 -4.65 -6.21 -8.80
N ASP A 273 -4.64 -7.29 -8.02
CA ASP A 273 -4.48 -7.22 -6.57
C ASP A 273 -3.04 -6.91 -6.16
N LYS A 274 -2.04 -7.34 -6.94
CA LYS A 274 -0.63 -6.97 -6.74
C LYS A 274 -0.43 -5.46 -6.72
N MET A 275 -1.14 -4.72 -7.57
CA MET A 275 -1.11 -3.26 -7.61
C MET A 275 -1.89 -2.58 -6.48
N ARG A 276 -2.80 -3.32 -5.82
CA ARG A 276 -3.61 -2.83 -4.70
C ARG A 276 -3.03 -3.20 -3.34
N ASN A 277 -2.04 -4.08 -3.26
CA ASN A 277 -1.47 -4.55 -2.01
C ASN A 277 -0.24 -3.70 -1.59
N ALA A 278 -0.30 -3.04 -0.43
CA ALA A 278 0.78 -2.18 0.05
C ALA A 278 2.10 -2.95 0.22
N GLN A 279 2.01 -4.21 0.66
CA GLN A 279 3.15 -5.08 0.86
C GLN A 279 3.92 -5.37 -0.45
N ASN A 280 3.24 -5.43 -1.60
CA ASN A 280 3.90 -5.68 -2.89
C ASN A 280 4.88 -4.57 -3.28
N PHE A 281 4.58 -3.30 -2.97
CA PHE A 281 5.51 -2.18 -3.18
C PHE A 281 6.75 -2.29 -2.29
N ALA A 282 6.57 -2.68 -1.02
CA ALA A 282 7.67 -2.88 -0.09
C ALA A 282 8.52 -4.12 -0.43
N LEU A 283 7.91 -5.16 -1.03
CA LEU A 283 8.61 -6.35 -1.51
C LEU A 283 9.36 -6.08 -2.82
N PHE A 284 8.76 -5.37 -3.78
CA PHE A 284 9.46 -4.95 -4.99
C PHE A 284 10.72 -4.16 -4.66
N THR A 285 10.60 -3.19 -3.74
CA THR A 285 11.71 -2.36 -3.27
C THR A 285 12.90 -3.19 -2.82
N ILE A 286 12.71 -4.16 -1.93
CA ILE A 286 13.84 -4.96 -1.43
C ILE A 286 14.35 -5.92 -2.49
N ASP A 287 13.47 -6.45 -3.34
CA ASP A 287 13.82 -7.50 -4.29
C ASP A 287 14.74 -6.98 -5.39
N VAL A 288 14.44 -5.80 -5.94
CA VAL A 288 15.30 -5.18 -6.96
C VAL A 288 16.64 -4.71 -6.43
N LEU A 289 16.71 -4.36 -5.14
CA LEU A 289 17.97 -3.97 -4.49
C LEU A 289 18.81 -5.17 -4.06
N ALA A 290 18.16 -6.27 -3.70
CA ALA A 290 18.82 -7.53 -3.39
C ALA A 290 19.30 -8.27 -4.65
N PHE A 291 18.53 -8.22 -5.73
CA PHE A 291 18.79 -8.94 -6.97
C PHE A 291 18.70 -7.99 -8.18
N PRO A 292 19.70 -7.12 -8.41
CA PRO A 292 19.67 -6.15 -9.51
C PRO A 292 19.41 -6.76 -10.89
N ASN A 293 19.87 -8.00 -11.14
CA ASN A 293 19.62 -8.70 -12.40
C ASN A 293 18.13 -9.07 -12.57
N ALA A 294 17.39 -9.32 -11.49
CA ALA A 294 15.97 -9.61 -11.54
C ALA A 294 15.12 -8.35 -11.76
N GLY A 295 15.63 -7.18 -11.37
CA GLY A 295 15.04 -5.86 -11.66
C GLY A 295 15.48 -5.26 -12.99
N ALA A 296 16.43 -5.87 -13.70
CA ALA A 296 16.86 -5.41 -15.01
C ALA A 296 15.84 -5.77 -16.11
N PRO A 297 15.72 -4.96 -17.18
CA PRO A 297 14.88 -5.30 -18.32
C PRO A 297 15.22 -6.68 -18.89
N ALA A 298 14.21 -7.44 -19.32
CA ALA A 298 14.44 -8.70 -20.00
C ALA A 298 15.29 -8.47 -21.27
N SER A 299 16.32 -9.30 -21.46
CA SER A 299 17.13 -9.29 -22.68
C SER A 299 16.24 -9.54 -23.89
N SER A 300 16.21 -8.59 -24.83
CA SER A 300 15.57 -8.74 -26.15
C SER A 300 16.36 -9.67 -27.07
#